data_AF-A0A377DZN3-F1
#
_entry.id   AF-A0A377DZN3-F1
#
_cell.length_a   1.000
_cell.length_b   1.000
_cell.length_c   1.000
_cell.angle_alpha   90.00
_cell.angle_beta   90.00
_cell.angle_gamma   90.00
#
_symmetry.space_group_name_H-M   'P 1'
#
loop_
_entity.id
_entity.type
_entity.pdbx_description
1 polymer ?
#
loop_
_entity_poly.entity_id
_entity_poly.type
_entity_poly.pdbx_seq_one_letter_code
_entity_poly.pdbx_strand_id
1 'polypeptide(L)'
;MLESYILNSVAGRHDMDSLAERWLKHKTITFEEIAGKGKNQLTFNQIALEEAGRYAAEDADVTLQLHLKMWPDLQKHKGPLNVFENIEMPLVPVLSRIERNGVKIDPKVLQQSF
;
A
#
# COMPACT_ATOMS: atom_id res chain seq x y z
N MET A 1 -3.00 -4.02 -2.99
CA MET A 1 -3.63 -2.75 -3.40
C MET A 1 -4.20 -2.80 -4.82
N LEU A 2 -3.38 -2.86 -5.87
CA LEU A 2 -3.84 -2.68 -7.27
C LEU A 2 -4.82 -3.75 -7.76
N GLU A 3 -4.69 -5.00 -7.32
CA GLU A 3 -5.68 -6.04 -7.62
C GLU A 3 -7.08 -5.64 -7.14
N SER A 4 -7.16 -5.15 -5.89
CA SER A 4 -8.43 -4.68 -5.33
C SER A 4 -8.96 -3.46 -6.07
N TYR A 5 -8.09 -2.52 -6.46
CA TYR A 5 -8.49 -1.30 -7.15
C TYR A 5 -9.12 -1.62 -8.51
N ILE A 6 -8.51 -2.53 -9.26
CA ILE A 6 -9.00 -2.94 -10.57
C ILE A 6 -10.26 -3.82 -10.47
N LEU A 7 -10.38 -4.65 -9.43
CA LEU A 7 -11.61 -5.40 -9.19
C LEU A 7 -12.83 -4.48 -8.98
N ASN A 8 -12.68 -3.43 -8.17
CA ASN A 8 -13.70 -2.41 -7.99
C ASN A 8 -13.10 -1.18 -7.26
N SER A 9 -12.89 -0.09 -8.00
CA SER A 9 -12.26 1.13 -7.48
C SER A 9 -13.11 1.92 -6.48
N VAL A 10 -14.41 1.62 -6.37
CA VAL A 10 -15.34 2.27 -5.43
C VAL A 10 -15.76 1.34 -4.29
N ALA A 11 -15.13 0.16 -4.14
CA ALA A 11 -15.44 -0.80 -3.07
C ALA A 11 -15.05 -0.32 -1.66
N GLY A 12 -14.35 0.81 -1.56
CA GLY A 12 -13.84 1.39 -0.32
C GLY A 12 -12.33 1.60 -0.38
N ARG A 13 -11.70 1.70 0.79
CA ARG A 13 -10.23 1.84 0.88
C ARG A 13 -9.50 0.59 0.40
N HIS A 14 -8.28 0.78 -0.13
CA HIS A 14 -7.43 -0.26 -0.72
C HIS A 14 -6.08 -0.47 0.01
N ASP A 15 -5.94 0.11 1.21
CA ASP A 15 -4.87 -0.24 2.16
C ASP A 15 -5.07 -1.65 2.73
N MET A 16 -3.99 -2.25 3.23
CA MET A 16 -3.98 -3.67 3.61
C MET A 16 -4.95 -3.97 4.75
N ASP A 17 -5.05 -3.11 5.77
CA ASP A 17 -5.97 -3.28 6.91
C ASP A 17 -7.42 -3.36 6.44
N SER A 18 -7.83 -2.42 5.57
CA SER A 18 -9.18 -2.41 4.99
C SER A 18 -9.45 -3.64 4.12
N LEU A 19 -8.43 -4.13 3.41
CA LEU A 19 -8.55 -5.32 2.57
C LEU A 19 -8.63 -6.61 3.39
N ALA A 20 -7.81 -6.74 4.43
CA ALA A 20 -7.82 -7.88 5.34
C ALA A 20 -9.20 -8.02 6.02
N GLU A 21 -9.77 -6.92 6.51
CA GLU A 21 -11.09 -6.95 7.14
C GLU A 21 -12.19 -7.31 6.12
N ARG A 22 -12.13 -6.77 4.90
CA ARG A 22 -13.12 -7.03 3.86
C ARG A 22 -13.10 -8.47 3.37
N TRP A 23 -11.92 -8.97 2.97
CA TRP A 23 -11.73 -10.23 2.24
C TRP A 23 -11.39 -11.42 3.13
N LEU A 24 -10.71 -11.18 4.26
CA LEU A 24 -10.28 -12.23 5.19
C LEU A 24 -11.08 -12.24 6.49
N LYS A 25 -11.88 -11.19 6.77
CA LYS A 25 -12.53 -10.97 8.08
C LYS A 25 -11.51 -10.93 9.22
N HIS A 26 -10.31 -10.44 8.91
CA HIS A 26 -9.16 -10.35 9.80
C HIS A 26 -8.80 -8.89 10.05
N LYS A 27 -8.53 -8.51 11.30
CA LYS A 27 -7.99 -7.19 11.65
C LYS A 27 -6.49 -7.34 11.86
N THR A 28 -5.72 -6.62 11.07
CA THR A 28 -4.26 -6.59 11.15
C THR A 28 -3.78 -5.76 12.33
N ILE A 29 -2.55 -6.02 12.76
CA ILE A 29 -1.79 -5.20 13.71
C ILE A 29 -1.51 -3.86 13.04
N THR A 30 -1.99 -2.76 13.61
CA THR A 30 -1.73 -1.43 13.04
C THR A 30 -0.32 -0.94 13.37
N PHE A 31 0.25 -0.07 12.54
CA PHE A 31 1.58 0.50 12.81
C PHE A 31 1.60 1.25 14.16
N GLU A 32 0.49 1.93 14.50
CA GLU A 32 0.37 2.63 15.77
C GLU A 32 0.34 1.71 17.01
N GLU A 33 -0.02 0.43 16.85
CA GLU A 33 0.04 -0.55 17.95
C GLU A 33 1.49 -0.88 18.34
N ILE A 34 2.40 -0.94 17.37
CA ILE A 34 3.82 -1.25 17.62
C ILE A 34 4.72 -0.02 17.78
N ALA A 35 4.36 1.10 17.14
CA ALA A 35 5.16 2.32 17.12
C ALA A 35 4.61 3.43 18.02
N GLY A 36 3.37 3.31 18.50
CA GLY A 36 2.68 4.37 19.22
C GLY A 36 2.16 5.48 18.29
N LYS A 37 1.84 6.65 18.87
CA LYS A 37 1.19 7.77 18.17
C LYS A 37 1.83 9.12 18.49
N GLY A 38 1.65 10.09 17.59
CA GLY A 38 2.02 11.48 17.79
C GLY A 38 3.53 11.74 17.67
N LYS A 39 4.00 12.87 18.23
CA LYS A 39 5.40 13.32 18.10
C LYS A 39 6.43 12.35 18.69
N ASN A 40 6.03 11.50 19.62
CA ASN A 40 6.89 10.50 20.27
C ASN A 40 6.70 9.10 19.66
N GLN A 41 6.06 8.98 18.50
CA GLN A 41 5.97 7.72 17.77
C GLN A 41 7.37 7.22 17.43
N LEU A 42 7.60 5.94 17.68
CA LEU A 42 8.86 5.27 17.41
C LEU A 42 9.07 5.10 15.91
N THR A 43 10.34 5.16 15.50
CA THR A 43 10.73 4.67 14.18
C THR A 43 10.94 3.16 14.25
N PHE A 44 10.75 2.44 13.13
CA PHE A 44 10.76 0.98 13.11
C PHE A 44 12.04 0.35 13.70
N ASN A 45 13.18 1.02 13.56
CA ASN A 45 14.47 0.58 14.12
C ASN A 45 14.55 0.65 15.66
N GLN A 46 13.58 1.27 16.33
CA GLN A 46 13.48 1.39 17.79
C GLN A 46 12.52 0.36 18.40
N ILE A 47 11.84 -0.44 17.58
CA ILE A 47 10.86 -1.43 18.01
C ILE A 47 11.58 -2.73 18.37
N ALA A 48 11.11 -3.41 19.42
CA ALA A 48 11.66 -4.71 19.82
C ALA A 48 11.52 -5.74 18.69
N LEU A 49 12.52 -6.61 18.54
CA LEU A 49 12.63 -7.53 17.40
C LEU A 49 11.38 -8.41 17.21
N GLU A 50 10.83 -8.96 18.30
CA GLU A 50 9.65 -9.82 18.24
C GLU A 50 8.38 -9.07 17.81
N GLU A 51 8.18 -7.84 18.31
CA GLU A 51 7.02 -7.01 17.93
C GLU A 51 7.12 -6.54 16.47
N ALA A 52 8.32 -6.12 16.06
CA ALA A 52 8.61 -5.80 14.66
C ALA A 52 8.41 -7.02 13.75
N GLY A 53 8.85 -8.20 14.21
CA GLY A 53 8.73 -9.47 13.50
C GLY A 53 7.28 -9.88 13.30
N ARG A 54 6.44 -9.80 14.34
CA ARG A 54 5.01 -10.11 14.25
C ARG A 54 4.30 -9.23 13.24
N TYR A 55 4.50 -7.91 13.31
CA TYR A 55 3.92 -6.95 12.36
C TYR A 55 4.39 -7.22 10.93
N ALA A 56 5.71 -7.31 10.71
CA ALA A 56 6.25 -7.48 9.35
C ALA A 56 5.92 -8.84 8.73
N ALA A 57 5.86 -9.90 9.53
CA ALA A 57 5.48 -11.23 9.05
C ALA A 57 3.98 -11.30 8.74
N GLU A 58 3.13 -10.65 9.54
CA GLU A 58 1.70 -10.56 9.27
C GLU A 58 1.43 -9.81 7.96
N ASP A 59 2.10 -8.68 7.72
CA ASP A 59 2.00 -7.94 6.45
C ASP A 59 2.25 -8.84 5.23
N ALA A 60 3.29 -9.68 5.31
CA ALA A 60 3.66 -10.60 4.24
C ALA A 60 2.63 -11.73 4.06
N ASP A 61 2.20 -12.37 5.16
CA ASP A 61 1.23 -13.46 5.13
C ASP A 61 -0.14 -12.98 4.62
N VAL A 62 -0.65 -11.90 5.20
CA VAL A 62 -1.93 -11.29 4.79
C VAL A 62 -1.90 -10.86 3.34
N THR A 63 -0.80 -10.24 2.87
CA THR A 63 -0.65 -9.84 1.46
C THR A 63 -0.75 -11.05 0.53
N LEU A 64 -0.09 -12.17 0.86
CA LEU A 64 -0.17 -13.38 0.06
C LEU A 64 -1.58 -13.97 0.05
N GLN A 65 -2.23 -14.07 1.22
CA GLN A 65 -3.60 -14.57 1.32
C GLN A 65 -4.59 -13.70 0.53
N LEU A 66 -4.42 -12.37 0.57
CA LEU A 66 -5.19 -11.41 -0.21
C LEU A 66 -5.01 -11.65 -1.71
N HIS A 67 -3.77 -11.81 -2.18
CA HIS A 67 -3.46 -12.13 -3.58
C HIS A 67 -4.14 -13.44 -4.01
N LEU A 68 -4.00 -14.51 -3.21
CA LEU A 68 -4.58 -15.82 -3.51
C LEU A 68 -6.12 -15.77 -3.63
N LYS A 69 -6.79 -14.81 -2.99
CA LYS A 69 -8.23 -14.58 -3.14
C LYS A 69 -8.59 -13.68 -4.32
N MET A 70 -7.88 -12.57 -4.51
CA MET A 70 -8.23 -11.57 -5.52
C MET A 70 -7.78 -11.93 -6.93
N TRP A 71 -6.64 -12.61 -7.07
CA TRP A 71 -6.08 -12.96 -8.37
C TRP A 71 -7.01 -13.88 -9.20
N PRO A 72 -7.62 -14.94 -8.64
CA PRO A 72 -8.61 -15.73 -9.37
C PRO A 72 -9.83 -14.91 -9.82
N ASP A 73 -10.28 -13.96 -9.00
CA ASP A 73 -11.42 -13.09 -9.33
C ASP A 73 -11.08 -12.12 -10.47
N LEU A 74 -9.86 -11.60 -10.48
CA LEU A 74 -9.39 -10.66 -11.49
C LEU A 74 -9.31 -11.32 -12.88
N GLN A 75 -9.00 -12.62 -12.93
CA GLN A 75 -8.96 -13.40 -14.17
C GLN A 75 -10.33 -13.68 -14.80
N LYS A 76 -11.43 -13.51 -14.06
CA LYS A 76 -12.80 -13.77 -14.57
C LYS A 76 -13.18 -12.85 -15.72
N HIS A 77 -12.57 -11.67 -15.83
CA HIS A 77 -12.88 -10.67 -16.85
C HIS A 77 -11.62 -10.19 -17.56
N LYS A 78 -11.58 -10.36 -18.88
CA LYS A 78 -10.41 -9.98 -19.71
C LYS A 78 -10.12 -8.47 -19.71
N GLY A 79 -11.13 -7.63 -19.58
CA GLY A 79 -10.96 -6.17 -19.53
C GLY A 79 -10.14 -5.72 -18.31
N PRO A 80 -10.64 -5.94 -17.07
CA PRO A 80 -9.89 -5.66 -15.85
C PRO A 80 -8.51 -6.33 -15.82
N LEU A 81 -8.40 -7.60 -16.22
CA LEU A 81 -7.12 -8.29 -16.30
C LEU A 81 -6.11 -7.58 -17.20
N ASN A 82 -6.53 -7.18 -18.40
CA ASN A 82 -5.66 -6.44 -19.32
C ASN A 82 -5.19 -5.11 -18.74
N VAL A 83 -6.05 -4.36 -18.05
CA VAL A 83 -5.67 -3.10 -17.41
C VAL A 83 -4.66 -3.35 -16.29
N PHE A 84 -4.88 -4.36 -15.45
CA PHE A 84 -3.95 -4.72 -14.38
C PHE A 84 -2.56 -5.11 -14.91
N GLU A 85 -2.51 -6.04 -15.86
CA GLU A 85 -1.24 -6.61 -16.36
C GLU A 85 -0.45 -5.65 -17.26
N ASN A 86 -1.15 -4.89 -18.12
CA ASN A 86 -0.49 -4.10 -19.17
C ASN A 86 -0.42 -2.61 -18.88
N ILE A 87 -1.14 -2.12 -17.85
CA ILE A 87 -1.15 -0.70 -17.47
C ILE A 87 -0.66 -0.54 -16.03
N GLU A 88 -1.40 -1.06 -15.05
CA GLU A 88 -1.14 -0.76 -13.63
C GLU A 88 0.19 -1.33 -13.13
N MET A 89 0.44 -2.63 -13.32
CA MET A 89 1.65 -3.28 -12.82
C MET A 89 2.94 -2.74 -13.48
N PRO A 90 2.99 -2.52 -14.82
CA PRO A 90 4.14 -1.87 -15.46
C PRO A 90 4.36 -0.41 -15.02
N LEU A 91 3.30 0.28 -14.59
CA LEU A 91 3.36 1.68 -14.16
C LEU A 91 3.99 1.85 -12.76
N VAL A 92 3.90 0.85 -11.88
CA VAL A 92 4.50 0.88 -10.51
C VAL A 92 5.97 1.34 -10.51
N PRO A 93 6.90 0.70 -11.25
CA PRO A 93 8.29 1.13 -11.25
C PRO A 93 8.50 2.48 -11.98
N VAL A 94 7.60 2.89 -12.87
CA VAL A 94 7.66 4.21 -13.54
C VAL A 94 7.36 5.31 -12.54
N LEU A 95 6.29 5.17 -11.75
CA LEU A 95 5.93 6.13 -10.69
C LEU A 95 7.04 6.26 -9.67
N SER A 96 7.61 5.13 -9.23
CA SER A 96 8.76 5.15 -8.31
C SER A 96 9.94 5.97 -8.85
N ARG A 97 10.24 5.88 -10.16
CA ARG A 97 11.29 6.69 -10.79
C ARG A 97 10.92 8.18 -10.85
N ILE A 98 9.68 8.50 -11.22
CA ILE A 98 9.21 9.89 -11.29
C ILE A 98 9.29 10.54 -9.90
N GLU A 99 8.78 9.86 -8.86
CA GLU A 99 8.81 10.35 -7.48
C GLU A 99 10.23 10.55 -6.97
N ARG A 100 11.13 9.60 -7.23
CA ARG A 100 12.54 9.68 -6.80
C ARG A 100 13.36 10.71 -7.56
N ASN A 101 13.01 10.99 -8.82
CA ASN A 101 13.65 12.06 -9.59
C ASN A 101 13.30 13.44 -9.02
N GLY A 102 12.05 13.59 -8.54
CA GLY A 102 11.53 14.84 -8.03
C GLY A 102 11.36 15.90 -9.11
N VAL A 103 11.15 17.13 -8.66
CA VAL A 103 11.00 18.31 -9.51
C VAL A 103 11.84 19.45 -8.93
N LYS A 104 12.57 20.15 -9.78
CA LYS A 104 13.38 21.29 -9.35
C LYS A 104 12.47 22.48 -9.05
N ILE A 105 12.54 22.97 -7.82
CA ILE A 105 11.80 24.15 -7.36
C ILE A 105 12.81 25.24 -7.01
N ASP A 106 12.57 26.47 -7.46
CA ASP A 106 13.33 27.63 -7.02
C ASP A 106 12.64 28.28 -5.80
N PRO A 107 13.19 28.12 -4.59
CA PRO A 107 12.59 28.68 -3.39
C PRO A 107 12.66 30.22 -3.36
N LYS A 108 13.61 30.85 -4.07
CA LYS A 108 13.76 32.31 -4.09
C LYS A 108 12.63 32.96 -4.86
N VAL A 109 12.24 32.37 -5.99
CA VAL A 109 11.08 32.84 -6.78
C VAL A 109 9.78 32.67 -5.99
N LEU A 110 9.60 31.54 -5.31
CA LEU A 110 8.43 31.32 -4.47
C LEU A 110 8.34 32.32 -3.31
N GLN A 111 9.48 32.70 -2.72
CA GLN A 111 9.54 33.68 -1.63
C GLN A 111 9.19 35.11 -2.07
N GLN A 112 9.41 35.48 -3.34
CA GLN A 112 9.14 36.82 -3.85
C GLN A 112 7.66 37.06 -4.23
N SER A 113 6.86 36.00 -4.31
CA SER A 113 5.46 36.05 -4.74
C SER A 113 4.46 36.14 -3.58
N PHE A 114 4.96 36.43 -2.37
CA PHE A 114 4.21 36.74 -1.14
C PHE A 114 4.79 38.01 -0.51
#